data_AF-A0A354I6H1-F1
#
_entry.id   AF-A0A354I6H1-F1
#
_cell.length_a   1.000
_cell.length_b   1.000
_cell.length_c   1.000
_cell.angle_alpha   90.00
_cell.angle_beta   90.00
_cell.angle_gamma   90.00
#
_symmetry.space_group_name_H-M   'P 1'
#
loop_
_entity.id
_entity.type
_entity.pdbx_description
1 polymer ?
#
loop_
_entity_poly.entity_id
_entity_poly.type
_entity_poly.pdbx_seq_one_letter_code
_entity_poly.pdbx_strand_id
1 'polypeptide(L)'
;MQKITREAIRQMASSETVYYRGMRYYAAHAVTKVTWNDSNKQYRSVVKGSNQYLVMIQLGEEEIVFTCNCPASVKYTGACKHVVATLLFIADYQQRQEISETHDPEEQTAYQIVEYFRKREYRRLIPQYYHVHLQITVPEFFKDHSAKAYLSISAGCTKMYKVSNTKKFIEDCYQENTIRLGKEFCFIPGECAFDAQSVPVIEYLTEIYEIQETLGKTYYSDLFNRQELVLSQRMLSKMLHIIAGTKCSLSLYGKPFTEVSVVAGNPEAVLKLTMENEKLYLQNDSENKLLSLCK
;
A
#
# COMPACT_ATOMS: atom_id res chain seq x y z
N MET A 1 -38.51 4.49 7.31
CA MET A 1 -37.33 3.81 6.74
C MET A 1 -36.66 3.03 7.87
N GLN A 2 -36.25 1.78 7.66
CA GLN A 2 -35.60 0.98 8.71
C GLN A 2 -34.32 1.69 9.21
N LYS A 3 -34.21 1.89 10.52
CA LYS A 3 -33.08 2.59 11.15
C LYS A 3 -31.90 1.65 11.29
N ILE A 4 -30.76 2.02 10.71
CA ILE A 4 -29.55 1.21 10.76
C ILE A 4 -28.69 1.66 11.94
N THR A 5 -28.47 0.77 12.92
CA THR A 5 -27.60 1.05 14.08
C THR A 5 -26.21 0.45 13.90
N ARG A 6 -25.21 1.02 14.57
CA ARG A 6 -23.82 0.53 14.49
C ARG A 6 -23.67 -0.86 15.09
N GLU A 7 -24.42 -1.13 16.15
CA GLU A 7 -24.46 -2.42 16.83
C GLU A 7 -24.96 -3.51 15.86
N ALA A 8 -26.02 -3.22 15.10
CA ALA A 8 -26.51 -4.11 14.05
C ALA A 8 -25.47 -4.29 12.93
N ILE A 9 -24.80 -3.21 12.50
CA ILE A 9 -23.72 -3.30 11.49
C ILE A 9 -22.58 -4.20 11.97
N ARG A 10 -22.19 -4.08 13.24
CA ARG A 10 -21.13 -4.90 13.83
C ARG A 10 -21.51 -6.38 13.92
N GLN A 11 -22.78 -6.68 14.21
CA GLN A 11 -23.30 -8.05 14.21
C GLN A 11 -23.42 -8.64 12.80
N MET A 12 -23.75 -7.81 11.80
CA MET A 12 -23.81 -8.24 10.40
C MET A 12 -22.42 -8.49 9.80
N ALA A 13 -21.37 -7.88 10.32
CA ALA A 13 -20.01 -8.04 9.81
C ALA A 13 -19.54 -9.50 9.91
N SER A 14 -18.82 -9.98 8.90
CA SER A 14 -18.32 -11.37 8.89
C SER A 14 -17.37 -11.71 10.04
N SER A 15 -16.73 -10.69 10.62
CA SER A 15 -15.96 -10.80 11.86
C SER A 15 -15.73 -9.41 12.46
N GLU A 16 -15.31 -9.38 13.71
CA GLU A 16 -14.93 -8.14 14.39
C GLU A 16 -13.79 -7.39 13.67
N THR A 17 -12.78 -8.12 13.19
CA THR A 17 -11.71 -7.54 12.36
C THR A 17 -12.27 -6.90 11.07
N VAL A 18 -13.26 -7.54 10.44
CA VAL A 18 -13.89 -7.01 9.22
C VAL A 18 -14.71 -5.76 9.50
N TYR A 19 -15.39 -5.70 10.66
CA TYR A 19 -16.08 -4.50 11.11
C TYR A 19 -15.12 -3.30 11.22
N TYR A 20 -14.01 -3.45 11.93
CA TYR A 20 -13.01 -2.39 12.05
C TYR A 20 -12.36 -2.02 10.71
N ARG A 21 -12.11 -3.00 9.84
CA ARG A 21 -11.67 -2.73 8.45
C ARG A 21 -12.71 -1.88 7.70
N GLY A 22 -14.00 -2.16 7.86
CA GLY A 22 -15.06 -1.34 7.26
C GLY A 22 -15.15 0.07 7.83
N MET A 23 -14.99 0.23 9.16
CA MET A 23 -14.92 1.55 9.80
C MET A 23 -13.80 2.42 9.22
N ARG A 24 -12.65 1.84 8.86
CA ARG A 24 -11.55 2.57 8.23
C ARG A 24 -11.87 3.05 6.83
N TYR A 25 -12.50 2.21 6.00
CA TYR A 25 -12.93 2.61 4.67
C TYR A 25 -13.97 3.74 4.74
N TYR A 26 -14.86 3.67 5.73
CA TYR A 26 -15.77 4.76 6.03
C TYR A 26 -15.03 6.05 6.43
N ALA A 27 -14.10 5.97 7.39
CA ALA A 27 -13.30 7.09 7.89
C ALA A 27 -12.42 7.72 6.80
N ALA A 28 -11.90 6.92 5.88
CA ALA A 28 -11.10 7.37 4.74
C ALA A 28 -11.92 7.97 3.59
N HIS A 29 -13.24 8.17 3.77
CA HIS A 29 -14.16 8.64 2.74
C HIS A 29 -14.11 7.81 1.45
N ALA A 30 -13.87 6.50 1.58
CA ALA A 30 -13.73 5.59 0.45
C ALA A 30 -15.07 5.26 -0.22
N VAL A 31 -16.19 5.44 0.50
CA VAL A 31 -17.55 5.24 -0.03
C VAL A 31 -17.93 6.45 -0.88
N THR A 32 -18.23 6.21 -2.15
CA THR A 32 -18.53 7.25 -3.14
C THR A 32 -19.74 6.87 -3.99
N LYS A 33 -20.30 7.85 -4.73
CA LYS A 33 -21.42 7.64 -5.67
C LYS A 33 -22.61 6.90 -5.04
N VAL A 34 -22.98 7.28 -3.82
CA VAL A 34 -24.12 6.68 -3.12
C VAL A 34 -25.41 7.21 -3.75
N THR A 35 -26.28 6.30 -4.19
CA THR A 35 -27.57 6.60 -4.83
C THR A 35 -28.67 5.78 -4.17
N TRP A 36 -29.87 6.33 -4.10
CA TRP A 36 -31.07 5.67 -3.60
C TRP A 36 -32.01 5.35 -4.75
N ASN A 37 -32.49 4.11 -4.81
CA ASN A 37 -33.55 3.68 -5.71
C ASN A 37 -34.83 3.44 -4.89
N ASP A 38 -35.85 4.26 -5.14
CA ASP A 38 -37.08 4.21 -4.36
C ASP A 38 -37.97 3.00 -4.70
N SER A 39 -37.99 2.56 -5.96
CA SER A 39 -38.79 1.42 -6.42
C SER A 39 -38.37 0.11 -5.74
N ASN A 40 -37.06 -0.09 -5.55
CA ASN A 40 -36.51 -1.32 -4.97
C ASN A 40 -36.04 -1.14 -3.51
N LYS A 41 -36.25 0.05 -2.93
CA LYS A 41 -35.75 0.43 -1.59
C LYS A 41 -34.29 0.05 -1.38
N GLN A 42 -33.44 0.41 -2.35
CA GLN A 42 -32.06 -0.06 -2.44
C GLN A 42 -31.06 1.10 -2.56
N TYR A 43 -30.00 1.04 -1.76
CA TYR A 43 -28.81 1.85 -1.92
C TYR A 43 -27.82 1.18 -2.87
N ARG A 44 -27.22 1.98 -3.75
CA ARG A 44 -26.09 1.56 -4.58
C ARG A 44 -24.92 2.52 -4.37
N SER A 45 -23.74 1.98 -4.11
CA SER A 45 -22.52 2.75 -3.88
C SER A 45 -21.30 2.12 -4.54
N VAL A 46 -20.23 2.93 -4.65
CA VAL A 46 -18.90 2.48 -5.07
C VAL A 46 -17.90 2.74 -3.95
N VAL A 47 -17.24 1.69 -3.48
CA VAL A 47 -16.20 1.79 -2.45
C VAL A 47 -14.82 1.69 -3.10
N LYS A 48 -13.98 2.71 -2.92
CA LYS A 48 -12.60 2.74 -3.43
C LYS A 48 -11.67 1.93 -2.51
N GLY A 49 -10.94 0.98 -3.07
CA GLY A 49 -9.85 0.26 -2.40
C GLY A 49 -8.72 -0.01 -3.39
N SER A 50 -8.17 -1.23 -3.39
CA SER A 50 -7.29 -1.70 -4.48
C SER A 50 -7.99 -1.71 -5.85
N ASN A 51 -9.31 -1.81 -5.86
CA ASN A 51 -10.18 -1.70 -7.03
C ASN A 51 -11.44 -0.90 -6.64
N GLN A 52 -12.33 -0.68 -7.62
CA GLN A 52 -13.66 -0.13 -7.36
C GLN A 52 -14.64 -1.26 -7.06
N TYR A 53 -15.20 -1.26 -5.84
CA TYR A 53 -16.14 -2.28 -5.40
C TYR A 53 -17.57 -1.75 -5.45
N LEU A 54 -18.43 -2.42 -6.21
CA LEU A 54 -19.86 -2.12 -6.25
C LEU A 54 -20.54 -2.77 -5.06
N VAL A 55 -21.27 -1.95 -4.28
CA VAL A 55 -22.04 -2.41 -3.12
C VAL A 55 -23.50 -2.05 -3.35
N MET A 56 -24.39 -3.01 -3.09
CA MET A 56 -25.84 -2.80 -3.11
C MET A 56 -26.42 -3.25 -1.77
N ILE A 57 -27.24 -2.41 -1.16
CA ILE A 57 -27.90 -2.67 0.13
C ILE A 57 -29.39 -2.42 -0.06
N GLN A 58 -30.19 -3.47 0.06
CA GLN A 58 -31.64 -3.41 0.00
C GLN A 58 -32.21 -3.43 1.42
N LEU A 59 -33.02 -2.43 1.74
CA LEU A 59 -33.70 -2.35 3.02
C LEU A 59 -35.03 -3.10 2.91
N GLY A 60 -35.10 -4.31 3.48
CA GLY A 60 -36.34 -5.06 3.63
C GLY A 60 -37.11 -4.66 4.89
N GLU A 61 -38.30 -5.26 5.08
CA GLU A 61 -39.10 -5.06 6.30
C GLU A 61 -38.51 -5.83 7.50
N GLU A 62 -37.96 -7.03 7.26
CA GLU A 62 -37.40 -7.91 8.30
C GLU A 62 -35.86 -7.99 8.26
N GLU A 63 -35.27 -7.99 7.06
CA GLU A 63 -33.83 -8.19 6.86
C GLU A 63 -33.22 -7.14 5.92
N ILE A 64 -31.98 -6.75 6.21
CA ILE A 64 -31.14 -5.96 5.30
C ILE A 64 -30.35 -6.92 4.41
N VAL A 65 -30.69 -6.95 3.13
CA VAL A 65 -29.97 -7.78 2.14
C VAL A 65 -28.86 -6.95 1.51
N PHE A 66 -27.64 -7.48 1.49
CA PHE A 66 -26.50 -6.78 0.93
C PHE A 66 -25.71 -7.66 -0.05
N THR A 67 -25.17 -7.02 -1.09
CA THR A 67 -24.28 -7.67 -2.05
C THR A 67 -23.07 -6.78 -2.33
N CYS A 68 -21.94 -7.41 -2.58
CA CYS A 68 -20.70 -6.74 -2.97
C CYS A 68 -19.95 -7.62 -3.97
N ASN A 69 -19.30 -7.01 -4.97
CA ASN A 69 -18.51 -7.73 -5.97
C ASN A 69 -17.08 -8.10 -5.50
N CYS A 70 -16.76 -7.95 -4.21
CA CYS A 70 -15.43 -8.29 -3.71
C CYS A 70 -15.26 -9.80 -3.47
N PRO A 71 -14.05 -10.36 -3.58
CA PRO A 71 -13.83 -11.81 -3.35
C PRO A 71 -14.32 -12.32 -1.99
N ALA A 72 -14.30 -11.45 -0.97
CA ALA A 72 -14.72 -11.81 0.39
C ALA A 72 -16.22 -12.09 0.52
N SER A 73 -17.09 -11.53 -0.33
CA SER A 73 -18.54 -11.77 -0.26
C SER A 73 -18.91 -13.18 -0.71
N VAL A 74 -18.05 -13.84 -1.49
CA VAL A 74 -18.23 -15.23 -1.94
C VAL A 74 -17.67 -16.21 -0.91
N LYS A 75 -16.59 -15.81 -0.22
CA LYS A 75 -15.82 -16.71 0.66
C LYS A 75 -16.32 -16.77 2.09
N TYR A 76 -16.93 -15.70 2.60
CA TYR A 76 -17.29 -15.56 4.01
C TYR A 76 -18.77 -15.24 4.19
N THR A 77 -19.35 -15.77 5.25
CA THR A 77 -20.70 -15.41 5.68
C THR A 77 -20.67 -14.03 6.35
N GLY A 78 -21.70 -13.20 6.11
CA GLY A 78 -21.82 -11.85 6.66
C GLY A 78 -21.24 -10.74 5.78
N ALA A 79 -21.35 -9.51 6.27
CA ALA A 79 -20.98 -8.30 5.55
C ALA A 79 -19.46 -8.16 5.47
N CYS A 80 -18.95 -7.97 4.25
CA CYS A 80 -17.55 -7.63 4.01
C CYS A 80 -17.25 -6.19 4.44
N LYS A 81 -15.97 -5.83 4.51
CA LYS A 81 -15.52 -4.48 4.88
C LYS A 81 -16.16 -3.36 4.03
N HIS A 82 -16.44 -3.60 2.74
CA HIS A 82 -17.06 -2.60 1.85
C HIS A 82 -18.56 -2.41 2.15
N VAL A 83 -19.26 -3.50 2.46
CA VAL A 83 -20.67 -3.45 2.90
C VAL A 83 -20.76 -2.72 4.23
N VAL A 84 -19.91 -3.08 5.21
CA VAL A 84 -19.83 -2.40 6.51
C VAL A 84 -19.59 -0.90 6.32
N ALA A 85 -18.62 -0.50 5.49
CA ALA A 85 -18.33 0.90 5.23
C ALA A 85 -19.54 1.65 4.65
N THR A 86 -20.28 1.01 3.74
CA THR A 86 -21.48 1.60 3.13
C THR A 86 -22.64 1.68 4.12
N LEU A 87 -22.85 0.65 4.95
CA LEU A 87 -23.88 0.70 6.00
C LEU A 87 -23.60 1.80 7.03
N LEU A 88 -22.33 2.00 7.42
CA LEU A 88 -21.93 3.09 8.31
C LEU A 88 -22.20 4.46 7.69
N PHE A 89 -21.97 4.60 6.38
CA PHE A 89 -22.33 5.81 5.63
C PHE A 89 -23.83 6.07 5.66
N ILE A 90 -24.65 5.05 5.39
CA ILE A 90 -26.11 5.19 5.39
C ILE A 90 -26.61 5.52 6.80
N ALA A 91 -26.10 4.86 7.84
CA ALA A 91 -26.49 5.13 9.23
C ALA A 91 -26.17 6.58 9.64
N ASP A 92 -25.00 7.11 9.28
CA ASP A 92 -24.65 8.52 9.55
C ASP A 92 -25.53 9.49 8.73
N TYR A 93 -25.84 9.14 7.48
CA TYR A 93 -26.76 9.91 6.65
C TYR A 93 -28.17 9.99 7.26
N GLN A 94 -28.74 8.85 7.67
CA GLN A 94 -30.05 8.76 8.33
C GLN A 94 -30.08 9.60 9.61
N GLN A 95 -29.04 9.46 10.45
CA GLN A 95 -28.94 10.20 11.70
C GLN A 95 -28.86 11.72 11.47
N ARG A 96 -28.11 12.18 10.46
CA ARG A 96 -28.04 13.61 10.10
C ARG A 96 -29.35 14.15 9.60
N GLN A 97 -30.10 13.38 8.81
CA GLN A 97 -31.42 13.78 8.36
C GLN A 97 -32.38 13.95 9.54
N GLU A 98 -32.44 12.96 10.45
CA GLU A 98 -33.28 13.04 11.66
C GLU A 98 -32.98 14.31 12.46
N ILE A 99 -31.71 14.63 12.71
CA ILE A 99 -31.33 15.80 13.52
C ILE A 99 -31.56 17.12 12.79
N SER A 100 -31.43 17.14 11.46
CA SER A 100 -31.77 18.33 10.68
C SER A 100 -33.26 18.63 10.67
N GLU A 101 -34.09 17.61 10.90
CA GLU A 101 -35.55 17.72 11.02
C GLU A 101 -35.99 18.04 12.46
N THR A 102 -35.13 17.82 13.47
CA THR A 102 -35.41 18.21 14.86
C THR A 102 -35.06 19.67 15.15
N HIS A 103 -36.00 20.41 15.74
CA HIS A 103 -35.84 21.82 16.13
C HIS A 103 -35.31 22.03 17.55
N ASP A 104 -34.95 20.95 18.28
CA ASP A 104 -34.47 21.02 19.66
C ASP A 104 -32.95 21.34 19.72
N PRO A 105 -32.54 22.47 20.31
CA PRO A 105 -31.13 22.85 20.47
C PRO A 105 -30.31 21.88 21.34
N GLU A 106 -30.95 21.22 22.33
CA GLU A 106 -30.24 20.30 23.23
C GLU A 106 -29.83 19.01 22.50
N GLU A 107 -30.73 18.42 21.71
CA GLU A 107 -30.43 17.26 20.85
C GLU A 107 -29.35 17.56 19.82
N GLN A 108 -29.40 18.75 19.19
CA GLN A 108 -28.38 19.18 18.24
C GLN A 108 -27.00 19.30 18.92
N THR A 109 -26.95 19.85 20.14
CA THR A 109 -25.71 19.98 20.91
C THR A 109 -25.16 18.62 21.32
N ALA A 110 -26.03 17.72 21.83
CA ALA A 110 -25.65 16.36 22.19
C ALA A 110 -25.08 15.59 20.99
N TYR A 111 -25.71 15.72 19.82
CA TYR A 111 -25.18 15.13 18.60
C TYR A 111 -23.81 15.66 18.21
N GLN A 112 -23.59 16.98 18.28
CA GLN A 112 -22.29 17.58 17.96
C GLN A 112 -21.17 17.04 18.85
N ILE A 113 -21.45 16.82 20.14
CA ILE A 113 -20.50 16.23 21.09
C ILE A 113 -20.20 14.77 20.70
N VAL A 114 -21.24 13.96 20.47
CA VAL A 114 -21.08 12.56 20.06
C VAL A 114 -20.30 12.46 18.74
N GLU A 115 -20.63 13.31 17.76
CA GLU A 115 -19.91 13.39 16.48
C GLU A 115 -18.46 13.81 16.64
N TYR A 116 -18.15 14.74 17.55
CA TYR A 116 -16.77 15.14 17.83
C TYR A 116 -15.92 13.95 18.31
N PHE A 117 -16.44 13.17 19.26
CA PHE A 117 -15.75 11.97 19.75
C PHE A 117 -15.66 10.87 18.68
N ARG A 118 -16.72 10.66 17.88
CA ARG A 118 -16.71 9.73 16.75
C ARG A 118 -15.67 10.12 15.71
N LYS A 119 -15.61 11.41 15.32
CA LYS A 119 -14.59 11.93 14.39
C LYS A 119 -13.18 11.74 14.94
N ARG A 120 -12.98 11.83 16.26
CA ARG A 120 -11.68 11.56 16.88
C ARG A 120 -11.28 10.08 16.80
N GLU A 121 -12.24 9.18 16.98
CA GLU A 121 -12.05 7.73 16.76
C GLU A 121 -11.71 7.45 15.28
N TYR A 122 -12.45 8.06 14.35
CA TYR A 122 -12.18 7.94 12.91
C TYR A 122 -10.83 8.51 12.46
N ARG A 123 -10.36 9.61 13.07
CA ARG A 123 -9.00 10.14 12.80
C ARG A 123 -7.90 9.16 13.20
N ARG A 124 -8.12 8.32 14.22
CA ARG A 124 -7.20 7.23 14.58
C ARG A 124 -7.28 6.04 13.60
N LEU A 125 -8.34 5.97 12.80
CA LEU A 125 -8.57 4.93 11.79
C LEU A 125 -8.07 5.31 10.40
N ILE A 126 -7.54 6.54 10.21
CA ILE A 126 -6.71 6.88 9.04
C ILE A 126 -5.49 5.96 9.09
N PRO A 127 -5.15 5.21 8.02
CA PRO A 127 -4.03 4.29 8.05
C PRO A 127 -2.77 5.03 8.48
N GLN A 128 -2.09 4.51 9.49
CA GLN A 128 -0.71 4.91 9.70
C GLN A 128 0.08 4.43 8.47
N TYR A 129 0.62 5.37 7.71
CA TYR A 129 1.39 5.06 6.53
C TYR A 129 2.82 4.72 6.91
N TYR A 130 3.30 3.60 6.38
CA TYR A 130 4.67 3.15 6.50
C TYR A 130 5.37 3.36 5.17
N HIS A 131 6.58 3.87 5.26
CA HIS A 131 7.49 4.08 4.16
C HIS A 131 8.55 2.98 4.12
N VAL A 132 8.96 2.60 2.92
CA VAL A 132 10.03 1.64 2.64
C VAL A 132 11.18 2.38 1.97
N HIS A 133 12.33 2.39 2.63
CA HIS A 133 13.58 2.91 2.08
C HIS A 133 14.46 1.75 1.62
N LEU A 134 14.97 1.87 0.40
CA LEU A 134 15.84 0.85 -0.21
C LEU A 134 17.30 1.28 -0.15
N GLN A 135 18.15 0.33 0.21
CA GLN A 135 19.60 0.42 0.05
C GLN A 135 20.06 -0.64 -0.95
N ILE A 136 20.55 -0.21 -2.10
CA ILE A 136 21.02 -1.06 -3.19
C ILE A 136 22.54 -1.04 -3.22
N THR A 137 23.16 -2.22 -3.11
CA THR A 137 24.60 -2.41 -3.18
C THR A 137 24.97 -3.13 -4.48
N VAL A 138 25.84 -2.51 -5.27
CA VAL A 138 26.47 -3.07 -6.48
C VAL A 138 27.98 -3.15 -6.21
N PRO A 139 28.49 -4.32 -5.80
CA PRO A 139 29.89 -4.45 -5.40
C PRO A 139 30.84 -4.40 -6.60
N GLU A 140 30.39 -4.87 -7.77
CA GLU A 140 31.23 -5.03 -8.96
C GLU A 140 30.48 -4.63 -10.23
N PHE A 141 31.22 -4.29 -11.28
CA PHE A 141 30.67 -3.91 -12.57
C PHE A 141 30.03 -5.11 -13.27
N PHE A 142 28.82 -4.95 -13.82
CA PHE A 142 28.11 -6.03 -14.52
C PHE A 142 28.77 -6.30 -15.89
N LYS A 143 29.80 -7.17 -15.90
CA LYS A 143 30.46 -7.65 -17.14
C LYS A 143 29.66 -8.74 -17.84
N ASP A 144 29.09 -9.68 -17.07
CA ASP A 144 28.35 -10.87 -17.52
C ASP A 144 27.19 -11.19 -16.56
N HIS A 145 26.47 -12.31 -16.79
CA HIS A 145 25.33 -12.75 -15.97
C HIS A 145 25.65 -13.15 -14.51
N SER A 146 26.92 -13.15 -14.10
CA SER A 146 27.35 -13.57 -12.76
C SER A 146 27.31 -12.45 -11.72
N ALA A 147 27.41 -11.19 -12.14
CA ALA A 147 27.38 -10.06 -11.21
C ALA A 147 25.99 -9.94 -10.55
N LYS A 148 26.00 -9.70 -9.24
CA LYS A 148 24.81 -9.62 -8.39
C LYS A 148 24.74 -8.27 -7.69
N ALA A 149 23.55 -7.74 -7.56
CA ALA A 149 23.27 -6.63 -6.65
C ALA A 149 22.58 -7.15 -5.39
N TYR A 150 22.64 -6.37 -4.31
CA TYR A 150 22.07 -6.73 -3.01
C TYR A 150 21.14 -5.62 -2.56
N LEU A 151 19.96 -6.00 -2.10
CA LEU A 151 18.92 -5.09 -1.63
C LEU A 151 18.70 -5.26 -0.13
N SER A 152 18.97 -4.19 0.62
CA SER A 152 18.62 -4.04 2.02
C SER A 152 17.40 -3.13 2.18
N ILE A 153 16.56 -3.42 3.16
CA ILE A 153 15.30 -2.70 3.39
C ILE A 153 15.33 -2.01 4.76
N SER A 154 14.85 -0.77 4.81
CA SER A 154 14.41 -0.14 6.04
C SER A 154 12.94 0.25 5.92
N ALA A 155 12.17 0.13 7.00
CA ALA A 155 10.76 0.50 7.00
C ALA A 155 10.40 1.34 8.22
N GLY A 156 9.44 2.26 8.09
CA GLY A 156 9.02 3.10 9.21
C GLY A 156 7.90 4.08 8.87
N CYS A 157 7.16 4.54 9.89
CA CYS A 157 6.16 5.60 9.76
C CYS A 157 6.66 6.94 10.32
N THR A 158 7.25 6.94 11.53
CA THR A 158 7.88 8.11 12.15
C THR A 158 9.41 7.99 12.18
N LYS A 159 9.91 6.77 12.37
CA LYS A 159 11.32 6.43 12.43
C LYS A 159 11.59 5.22 11.55
N MET A 160 12.67 5.27 10.78
CA MET A 160 13.10 4.16 9.94
C MET A 160 13.83 3.10 10.77
N TYR A 161 13.43 1.85 10.59
CA TYR A 161 14.05 0.67 11.20
C TYR A 161 14.66 -0.20 10.12
N LYS A 162 15.93 -0.58 10.30
CA LYS A 162 16.56 -1.57 9.43
C LYS A 162 15.85 -2.92 9.59
N VAL A 163 15.46 -3.52 8.48
CA VAL A 163 14.92 -4.87 8.45
C VAL A 163 16.06 -5.87 8.61
N SER A 164 16.10 -6.57 9.74
CA SER A 164 17.17 -7.54 10.05
C SER A 164 16.95 -8.92 9.42
N ASN A 165 15.70 -9.23 9.06
CA ASN A 165 15.31 -10.43 8.33
C ASN A 165 14.45 -10.07 7.12
N THR A 166 15.08 -9.88 5.97
CA THR A 166 14.41 -9.42 4.74
C THR A 166 13.42 -10.46 4.22
N LYS A 167 13.78 -11.76 4.25
CA LYS A 167 12.86 -12.84 3.86
C LYS A 167 11.60 -12.82 4.70
N LYS A 168 11.75 -12.79 6.03
CA LYS A 168 10.61 -12.80 6.95
C LYS A 168 9.72 -11.55 6.79
N PHE A 169 10.31 -10.38 6.59
CA PHE A 169 9.55 -9.15 6.38
C PHE A 169 8.64 -9.26 5.15
N ILE A 170 9.16 -9.79 4.04
CA ILE A 170 8.40 -9.96 2.80
C ILE A 170 7.36 -11.08 2.93
N GLU A 171 7.72 -12.19 3.58
CA GLU A 171 6.78 -13.26 3.94
C GLU A 171 5.61 -12.75 4.78
N ASP A 172 5.89 -11.96 5.83
CA ASP A 172 4.85 -11.39 6.68
C ASP A 172 3.98 -10.37 5.93
N CYS A 173 4.54 -9.63 4.96
CA CYS A 173 3.75 -8.79 4.04
C CYS A 173 2.82 -9.65 3.17
N TYR A 174 3.34 -10.73 2.58
CA TYR A 174 2.60 -11.63 1.69
C TYR A 174 1.47 -12.37 2.40
N GLN A 175 1.72 -12.85 3.62
CA GLN A 175 0.74 -13.60 4.43
C GLN A 175 -0.24 -12.70 5.21
N GLU A 176 -0.14 -11.36 5.08
CA GLU A 176 -0.86 -10.39 5.91
C GLU A 176 -0.65 -10.61 7.43
N ASN A 177 0.57 -10.93 7.86
CA ASN A 177 0.95 -11.03 9.27
C ASN A 177 1.33 -9.67 9.88
N THR A 178 1.15 -9.52 11.19
CA THR A 178 1.67 -8.35 11.93
C THR A 178 3.20 -8.35 11.92
N ILE A 179 3.81 -7.23 11.49
CA ILE A 179 5.27 -7.06 11.40
C ILE A 179 5.75 -6.17 12.55
N ARG A 180 6.76 -6.64 13.29
CA ARG A 180 7.37 -5.89 14.38
C ARG A 180 8.88 -5.71 14.14
N LEU A 181 9.38 -4.48 14.23
CA LEU A 181 10.80 -4.15 14.07
C LEU A 181 11.29 -3.29 15.24
N GLY A 182 12.33 -3.73 15.96
CA GLY A 182 12.83 -2.99 17.11
C GLY A 182 11.75 -2.77 18.18
N LYS A 183 11.69 -1.56 18.77
CA LYS A 183 10.83 -1.26 19.93
C LYS A 183 9.43 -0.74 19.58
N GLU A 184 9.32 0.15 18.59
CA GLU A 184 8.09 0.92 18.35
C GLU A 184 7.45 0.63 16.98
N PHE A 185 8.16 -0.02 16.05
CA PHE A 185 7.56 -0.40 14.77
C PHE A 185 6.61 -1.57 14.96
N CYS A 186 5.35 -1.37 14.61
CA CYS A 186 4.33 -2.42 14.56
C CYS A 186 3.40 -2.15 13.38
N PHE A 187 3.64 -2.82 12.24
CA PHE A 187 2.75 -2.76 11.09
C PHE A 187 1.70 -3.87 11.22
N ILE A 188 0.42 -3.48 11.32
CA ILE A 188 -0.70 -4.42 11.44
C ILE A 188 -1.49 -4.40 10.13
N PRO A 189 -1.54 -5.49 9.36
CA PRO A 189 -2.26 -5.55 8.09
C PRO A 189 -3.75 -5.24 8.22
N GLY A 190 -4.19 -4.23 7.48
CA GLY A 190 -5.54 -3.71 7.57
C GLY A 190 -5.74 -2.66 8.67
N GLU A 191 -4.74 -2.35 9.50
CA GLU A 191 -4.66 -1.17 10.38
C GLU A 191 -3.61 -0.15 9.90
N CYS A 192 -2.55 -0.63 9.26
CA CYS A 192 -1.52 0.18 8.62
C CYS A 192 -1.64 0.06 7.10
N ALA A 193 -1.01 0.99 6.38
CA ALA A 193 -0.86 0.91 4.93
C ALA A 193 0.56 1.31 4.56
N PHE A 194 1.06 0.83 3.43
CA PHE A 194 2.25 1.41 2.81
C PHE A 194 1.87 2.66 2.03
N ASP A 195 2.77 3.64 1.96
CA ASP A 195 2.56 4.81 1.11
C ASP A 195 2.58 4.45 -0.38
N ALA A 196 2.12 5.37 -1.23
CA ALA A 196 1.96 5.14 -2.66
C ALA A 196 3.28 4.77 -3.37
N GLN A 197 4.42 5.21 -2.84
CA GLN A 197 5.75 4.90 -3.39
C GLN A 197 6.24 3.51 -2.96
N SER A 198 5.87 3.07 -1.76
CA SER A 198 6.29 1.80 -1.18
C SER A 198 5.43 0.63 -1.66
N VAL A 199 4.17 0.86 -2.03
CA VAL A 199 3.25 -0.21 -2.50
C VAL A 199 3.83 -0.99 -3.69
N PRO A 200 4.25 -0.36 -4.81
CA PRO A 200 4.82 -1.10 -5.95
C PRO A 200 6.09 -1.87 -5.61
N VAL A 201 6.89 -1.37 -4.65
CA VAL A 201 8.09 -2.06 -4.16
C VAL A 201 7.71 -3.32 -3.40
N ILE A 202 6.76 -3.23 -2.46
CA ILE A 202 6.29 -4.37 -1.69
C ILE A 202 5.66 -5.42 -2.61
N GLU A 203 4.82 -5.01 -3.55
CA GLU A 203 4.20 -5.91 -4.54
C GLU A 203 5.27 -6.70 -5.31
N TYR A 204 6.29 -6.02 -5.85
CA TYR A 204 7.36 -6.70 -6.58
C TYR A 204 8.19 -7.64 -5.70
N LEU A 205 8.47 -7.26 -4.45
CA LEU A 205 9.18 -8.13 -3.52
C LEU A 205 8.35 -9.37 -3.15
N THR A 206 7.04 -9.22 -2.97
CA THR A 206 6.14 -10.34 -2.73
C THR A 206 5.99 -11.25 -3.93
N GLU A 207 6.00 -10.72 -5.16
CA GLU A 207 6.05 -11.53 -6.40
C GLU A 207 7.31 -12.42 -6.43
N ILE A 208 8.47 -11.85 -6.12
CA ILE A 208 9.75 -12.60 -6.07
C ILE A 208 9.67 -13.73 -5.02
N TYR A 209 9.11 -13.43 -3.85
CA TYR A 209 8.93 -14.41 -2.78
C TYR A 209 7.97 -15.53 -3.19
N GLU A 210 6.83 -15.20 -3.79
CA GLU A 210 5.84 -16.18 -4.27
C GLU A 210 6.44 -17.14 -5.30
N ILE A 211 7.20 -16.63 -6.27
CA ILE A 211 7.91 -17.44 -7.26
C ILE A 211 8.88 -18.40 -6.57
N GLN A 212 9.65 -17.93 -5.58
CA GLN A 212 10.59 -18.77 -4.84
C GLN A 212 9.86 -19.90 -4.10
N GLU A 213 8.78 -19.59 -3.38
CA GLU A 213 8.04 -20.60 -2.61
C GLU A 213 7.33 -21.60 -3.54
N THR A 214 6.85 -21.18 -4.71
CA THR A 214 6.24 -22.05 -5.73
C THR A 214 7.20 -23.10 -6.27
N LEU A 215 8.47 -22.73 -6.48
CA LEU A 215 9.49 -23.62 -7.05
C LEU A 215 10.15 -24.55 -6.01
N GLY A 216 9.86 -24.36 -4.72
CA GLY A 216 10.29 -25.22 -3.62
C GLY A 216 11.75 -25.04 -3.16
N LYS A 217 12.02 -25.44 -1.91
CA LYS A 217 13.31 -25.25 -1.21
C LYS A 217 14.50 -25.97 -1.86
N THR A 218 14.26 -26.99 -2.67
CA THR A 218 15.32 -27.86 -3.26
C THR A 218 16.14 -27.15 -4.34
N TYR A 219 15.64 -26.03 -4.90
CA TYR A 219 16.26 -25.35 -6.05
C TYR A 219 16.83 -23.95 -5.77
N TYR A 220 16.54 -23.34 -4.60
CA TYR A 220 16.87 -21.93 -4.33
C TYR A 220 17.38 -21.70 -2.91
N SER A 221 18.70 -21.75 -2.71
CA SER A 221 19.35 -21.36 -1.45
C SER A 221 19.72 -19.87 -1.35
N ASP A 222 19.81 -19.14 -2.46
CA ASP A 222 20.66 -17.93 -2.51
C ASP A 222 19.94 -16.59 -2.77
N LEU A 223 18.62 -16.58 -3.01
CA LEU A 223 17.91 -15.32 -3.30
C LEU A 223 17.80 -14.42 -2.07
N PHE A 224 17.54 -15.00 -0.90
CA PHE A 224 17.46 -14.24 0.33
C PHE A 224 18.60 -14.63 1.27
N ASN A 225 19.56 -13.73 1.41
CA ASN A 225 20.41 -13.72 2.59
C ASN A 225 19.62 -13.09 3.74
N ARG A 226 19.98 -13.40 4.99
CA ARG A 226 19.22 -12.97 6.18
C ARG A 226 18.83 -11.49 6.13
N GLN A 227 19.75 -10.59 5.75
CA GLN A 227 19.49 -9.14 5.69
C GLN A 227 19.26 -8.60 4.28
N GLU A 228 19.48 -9.39 3.23
CA GLU A 228 19.59 -8.89 1.86
C GLU A 228 18.90 -9.79 0.85
N LEU A 229 18.22 -9.20 -0.12
CA LEU A 229 17.75 -9.88 -1.31
C LEU A 229 18.78 -9.73 -2.43
N VAL A 230 19.19 -10.84 -3.02
CA VAL A 230 20.07 -10.91 -4.17
C VAL A 230 19.26 -10.61 -5.44
N LEU A 231 19.71 -9.62 -6.20
CA LEU A 231 19.10 -9.19 -7.46
C LEU A 231 20.02 -9.55 -8.63
N SER A 232 19.46 -10.25 -9.63
CA SER A 232 20.07 -10.33 -10.96
C SER A 232 20.02 -8.96 -11.65
N GLN A 233 20.77 -8.79 -12.75
CA GLN A 233 20.74 -7.55 -13.55
C GLN A 233 19.32 -7.15 -13.97
N ARG A 234 18.48 -8.12 -14.40
CA ARG A 234 17.09 -7.86 -14.80
C ARG A 234 16.20 -7.48 -13.62
N MET A 235 16.40 -8.13 -12.46
CA MET A 235 15.65 -7.78 -11.25
C MET A 235 16.02 -6.38 -10.75
N LEU A 236 17.31 -6.03 -10.79
CA LEU A 236 17.78 -4.70 -10.47
C LEU A 236 17.18 -3.66 -11.42
N SER A 237 17.20 -3.90 -12.72
CA SER A 237 16.59 -2.99 -13.71
C SER A 237 15.08 -2.80 -13.44
N LYS A 238 14.32 -3.88 -13.21
CA LYS A 238 12.89 -3.79 -12.85
C LYS A 238 12.70 -3.00 -11.54
N MET A 239 13.52 -3.25 -10.52
CA MET A 239 13.48 -2.50 -9.25
C MET A 239 13.74 -1.00 -9.47
N LEU A 240 14.78 -0.64 -10.24
CA LEU A 240 15.10 0.76 -10.56
C LEU A 240 13.96 1.47 -11.31
N HIS A 241 13.28 0.76 -12.22
CA HIS A 241 12.08 1.30 -12.88
C HIS A 241 10.93 1.52 -11.90
N ILE A 242 10.71 0.60 -10.97
CA ILE A 242 9.65 0.70 -9.94
C ILE A 242 9.89 1.91 -9.02
N ILE A 243 11.15 2.17 -8.65
CA ILE A 243 11.52 3.27 -7.76
C ILE A 243 11.92 4.55 -8.51
N ALA A 244 11.62 4.64 -9.81
CA ALA A 244 11.88 5.85 -10.57
C ALA A 244 11.08 7.02 -9.97
N GLY A 245 11.76 8.14 -9.71
CA GLY A 245 11.20 9.31 -9.04
C GLY A 245 11.20 9.24 -7.52
N THR A 246 11.70 8.16 -6.90
CA THR A 246 11.88 8.06 -5.45
C THR A 246 13.34 8.17 -5.05
N LYS A 247 13.58 8.49 -3.77
CA LYS A 247 14.92 8.48 -3.18
C LYS A 247 15.29 7.06 -2.76
N CYS A 248 16.56 6.71 -2.92
CA CYS A 248 17.16 5.49 -2.37
C CYS A 248 18.60 5.74 -1.92
N SER A 249 19.18 4.77 -1.21
CA SER A 249 20.62 4.73 -0.95
C SER A 249 21.28 3.76 -1.91
N LEU A 250 22.45 4.13 -2.41
CA LEU A 250 23.23 3.33 -3.36
C LEU A 250 24.62 3.10 -2.79
N SER A 251 25.19 1.91 -2.96
CA SER A 251 26.61 1.65 -2.71
C SER A 251 27.22 1.05 -3.98
N LEU A 252 28.05 1.81 -4.67
CA LEU A 252 28.69 1.37 -5.91
C LEU A 252 30.18 1.14 -5.67
N TYR A 253 30.65 -0.08 -5.91
CA TYR A 253 32.07 -0.43 -5.79
C TYR A 253 32.67 -0.04 -4.43
N GLY A 254 31.88 -0.25 -3.36
CA GLY A 254 32.23 0.12 -1.99
C GLY A 254 32.06 1.60 -1.63
N LYS A 255 31.63 2.46 -2.56
CA LYS A 255 31.38 3.89 -2.31
C LYS A 255 29.89 4.15 -2.03
N PRO A 256 29.52 4.65 -0.83
CA PRO A 256 28.14 4.97 -0.51
C PRO A 256 27.71 6.30 -1.11
N PHE A 257 26.46 6.34 -1.57
CA PHE A 257 25.73 7.51 -2.04
C PHE A 257 24.39 7.54 -1.31
N THR A 258 24.13 8.61 -0.57
CA THR A 258 22.89 8.80 0.19
C THR A 258 21.94 9.72 -0.57
N GLU A 259 20.64 9.47 -0.47
CA GLU A 259 19.58 10.28 -1.11
C GLU A 259 19.69 10.38 -2.64
N VAL A 260 20.08 9.28 -3.29
CA VAL A 260 20.10 9.19 -4.75
C VAL A 260 18.67 9.17 -5.28
N SER A 261 18.41 9.99 -6.29
CA SER A 261 17.14 9.95 -7.02
C SER A 261 17.30 9.10 -8.27
N VAL A 262 16.41 8.13 -8.48
CA VAL A 262 16.41 7.31 -9.69
C VAL A 262 15.59 8.02 -10.76
N VAL A 263 16.18 8.23 -11.93
CA VAL A 263 15.52 8.91 -13.06
C VAL A 263 15.46 7.96 -14.25
N ALA A 264 14.27 7.80 -14.82
CA ALA A 264 14.09 7.05 -16.06
C ALA A 264 14.35 7.97 -17.25
N GLY A 265 15.36 7.64 -18.06
CA GLY A 265 15.72 8.42 -19.25
C GLY A 265 17.16 8.19 -19.66
N ASN A 266 17.57 8.90 -20.71
CA ASN A 266 18.96 8.94 -21.11
C ASN A 266 19.72 9.94 -20.22
N PRO A 267 20.94 9.62 -19.78
CA PRO A 267 21.77 10.60 -19.09
C PRO A 267 22.04 11.80 -20.01
N GLU A 268 22.08 13.00 -19.43
CA GLU A 268 22.58 14.19 -20.14
C GLU A 268 24.09 14.02 -20.39
N ALA A 269 24.43 13.57 -21.59
CA ALA A 269 25.81 13.38 -22.04
C ALA A 269 26.09 14.36 -23.18
N VAL A 270 27.10 15.21 -23.00
CA VAL A 270 27.61 16.08 -24.07
C VAL A 270 28.83 15.39 -24.65
N LEU A 271 28.64 14.64 -25.72
CA LEU A 271 29.73 13.93 -26.38
C LEU A 271 30.36 14.83 -27.45
N LYS A 272 31.61 15.23 -27.24
CA LYS A 272 32.41 15.96 -28.21
C LYS A 272 33.23 14.98 -29.03
N LEU A 273 33.11 15.08 -30.35
CA LEU A 273 33.83 14.25 -31.31
C LEU A 273 34.90 15.11 -31.98
N THR A 274 36.17 14.75 -31.81
CA THR A 274 37.30 15.45 -32.41
C THR A 274 38.12 14.49 -33.28
N MET A 275 38.76 15.00 -34.32
CA MET A 275 39.57 14.22 -35.24
C MET A 275 40.98 14.80 -35.26
N GLU A 276 41.97 14.00 -34.86
CA GLU A 276 43.39 14.37 -34.85
C GLU A 276 44.20 13.20 -35.43
N ASN A 277 45.11 13.46 -36.37
CA ASN A 277 46.00 12.46 -36.97
C ASN A 277 45.27 11.18 -37.45
N GLU A 278 44.16 11.36 -38.19
CA GLU A 278 43.29 10.27 -38.68
C GLU A 278 42.65 9.40 -37.58
N LYS A 279 42.65 9.84 -36.32
CA LYS A 279 41.98 9.18 -35.20
C LYS A 279 40.78 10.00 -34.74
N LEU A 280 39.67 9.32 -34.51
CA LEU A 280 38.47 9.88 -33.91
C LEU A 280 38.54 9.74 -32.39
N TYR A 281 38.44 10.86 -31.68
CA TYR A 281 38.38 10.94 -30.24
C TYR A 281 36.95 11.31 -29.83
N LEU A 282 36.39 10.54 -28.90
CA LEU A 282 35.11 10.82 -28.28
C LEU A 282 35.37 11.21 -26.82
N GLN A 283 35.05 12.44 -26.48
CA GLN A 283 35.21 12.95 -25.12
C GLN A 283 33.84 13.31 -24.55
N ASN A 284 33.58 12.89 -23.31
CA ASN A 284 32.42 13.37 -22.58
C ASN A 284 32.75 14.74 -21.95
N ASP A 285 32.10 15.78 -22.44
CA ASP A 285 32.23 17.18 -22.02
C ASP A 285 31.11 17.59 -21.04
N SER A 286 30.34 16.62 -20.53
CA SER A 286 29.38 16.89 -19.47
C SER A 286 30.08 17.19 -18.14
N GLU A 287 29.61 18.21 -17.41
CA GLU A 287 30.09 18.51 -16.05
C GLU A 287 29.95 17.31 -15.09
N ASN A 288 28.93 16.46 -15.34
CA ASN A 288 28.65 15.29 -14.54
C ASN A 288 29.45 14.06 -15.02
N LYS A 289 30.08 13.37 -14.07
CA LYS A 289 30.77 12.10 -14.34
C LYS A 289 29.76 10.97 -14.51
N LEU A 290 29.74 10.35 -15.67
CA LEU A 290 28.93 9.15 -15.93
C LEU A 290 29.66 7.90 -15.40
N LEU A 291 28.97 7.11 -14.59
CA LEU A 291 29.43 5.82 -14.12
C LEU A 291 28.46 4.76 -14.64
N SER A 292 28.92 3.95 -15.60
CA SER A 292 28.10 2.83 -16.06
C SER A 292 28.10 1.71 -15.02
N LEU A 293 26.94 1.12 -14.79
CA LEU A 293 26.79 -0.05 -13.92
C LEU A 293 27.02 -1.36 -14.69
N CYS A 294 26.80 -1.35 -16.01
CA CYS A 294 26.93 -2.52 -16.87
C CYS A 294 27.76 -2.23 -18.13
N LYS A 295 28.18 -3.31 -18.80
CA LYS A 295 28.83 -3.24 -20.11
C LYS A 295 27.92 -2.63 -21.16
#